data_AF-A0A7M7G0I8-F1
#
_entry.id   AF-A0A7M7G0I8-F1
#
_cell.length_a   1.000
_cell.length_b   1.000
_cell.length_c   1.000
_cell.angle_alpha   90.00
_cell.angle_beta   90.00
_cell.angle_gamma   90.00
#
_symmetry.space_group_name_H-M   'P 1'
#
loop_
_entity.id
_entity.type
_entity.pdbx_description
1 polymer ?
#
loop_
_entity_poly.entity_id
_entity_poly.type
_entity_poly.pdbx_seq_one_letter_code
_entity_poly.pdbx_strand_id
1 'polypeptide(L)'
;MATEEQKYLSDIIKNTHATLRQEAQNCGPEIAWERHIRRKDILQKYASSMQKLATTYWIENNLNTKNSTYSRIEWIKTQCEEYFLNGGRQKYDLKEENIKQKIDKYYIKPEIAINYNVNDKNKKIQTFKYIDKNNEKLVDKISLLDVGSCYNPFGILDMFDVFAIDLNDIPEKVLRCDFLNVQIGRETLISNDKYQVLQLPENTFQVVVFSLFLEYLPCPKQRYICCKKAYDLLQTSGILFIISPDSKHVGANAKIIKSWRYVLSKLGFMRIKYEKLRHIHCLIFRKCIFKDVATRWATLQKLPQNDPLYLNDISIYIPQDLRKIFDEIKEQKKEEYDMNEIMSMFNELPFQQI
;
A
#
# COMPACT_ATOMS: atom_id res chain seq x y z
N MET A 1 4.77 -20.96 -22.27
CA MET A 1 6.07 -20.27 -22.14
C MET A 1 5.84 -18.77 -22.34
N ALA A 2 6.55 -17.91 -21.62
CA ALA A 2 6.45 -16.46 -21.78
C ALA A 2 6.91 -16.01 -23.18
N THR A 3 6.15 -15.15 -23.86
CA THR A 3 6.52 -14.59 -25.17
C THR A 3 7.74 -13.66 -25.05
N GLU A 4 8.46 -13.42 -26.15
CA GLU A 4 9.58 -12.47 -26.16
C GLU A 4 9.15 -11.06 -25.75
N GLU A 5 7.97 -10.63 -26.23
CA GLU A 5 7.39 -9.35 -25.85
C GLU A 5 7.11 -9.27 -24.35
N GLN A 6 6.52 -10.31 -23.76
CA GLN A 6 6.26 -10.34 -22.32
C GLN A 6 7.56 -10.26 -21.50
N LYS A 7 8.63 -10.94 -21.94
CA LYS A 7 9.96 -10.85 -21.30
C LYS A 7 10.51 -9.42 -21.40
N TYR A 8 10.45 -8.82 -22.59
CA TYR A 8 10.91 -7.45 -22.83
C TYR A 8 10.20 -6.43 -21.94
N LEU A 9 8.86 -6.48 -21.84
CA LEU A 9 8.08 -5.59 -20.97
C LEU A 9 8.45 -5.79 -19.49
N SER A 10 8.65 -7.04 -19.07
CA SER A 10 9.06 -7.37 -17.70
C SER A 10 10.46 -6.84 -17.39
N ASP A 11 11.38 -6.88 -18.36
CA ASP A 11 12.75 -6.42 -18.18
C ASP A 11 12.84 -4.90 -18.09
N ILE A 12 11.99 -4.14 -18.78
CA ILE A 12 11.85 -2.69 -18.58
C ILE A 12 11.55 -2.36 -17.11
N ILE A 13 10.57 -3.05 -16.53
CA ILE A 13 10.17 -2.85 -15.12
C ILE A 13 11.34 -3.19 -14.20
N LYS A 14 11.92 -4.39 -14.35
CA LYS A 14 13.03 -4.86 -13.52
C LYS A 14 14.21 -3.89 -13.55
N ASN A 15 14.63 -3.48 -14.75
CA ASN A 15 15.76 -2.58 -14.93
C ASN A 15 15.48 -1.21 -14.30
N THR A 16 14.26 -0.69 -14.44
CA THR A 16 13.85 0.58 -13.80
C THR A 16 14.03 0.51 -12.28
N HIS A 17 13.53 -0.54 -11.63
CA HIS A 17 13.71 -0.74 -10.19
C HIS A 17 15.18 -0.95 -9.79
N ALA A 18 15.92 -1.76 -10.56
CA ALA A 18 17.32 -2.07 -10.28
C ALA A 18 18.19 -0.81 -10.35
N THR A 19 18.04 -0.02 -11.41
CA THR A 19 18.75 1.25 -11.59
C THR A 19 18.44 2.23 -10.45
N LEU A 20 17.17 2.40 -10.07
CA LEU A 20 16.80 3.29 -8.96
C LEU A 20 17.44 2.85 -7.64
N ARG A 21 17.46 1.55 -7.34
CA ARG A 21 18.08 1.04 -6.11
C ARG A 21 19.61 1.17 -6.13
N GLN A 22 20.24 0.92 -7.27
CA GLN A 22 21.68 1.10 -7.44
C GLN A 22 22.07 2.57 -7.26
N GLU A 23 21.32 3.50 -7.86
CA GLU A 23 21.55 4.93 -7.70
C GLU A 23 21.35 5.39 -6.25
N ALA A 24 20.33 4.86 -5.56
CA ALA A 24 20.10 5.17 -4.16
C ALA A 24 21.25 4.72 -3.25
N GLN A 25 21.95 3.64 -3.59
CA GLN A 25 23.19 3.24 -2.90
C GLN A 25 24.34 4.20 -3.20
N ASN A 26 24.49 4.59 -4.46
CA ASN A 26 25.65 5.35 -4.91
C ASN A 26 25.61 6.82 -4.47
N CYS A 27 24.42 7.44 -4.46
CA CYS A 27 24.27 8.89 -4.20
C CYS A 27 23.24 9.24 -3.12
N GLY A 28 22.69 8.24 -2.42
CA GLY A 28 21.65 8.43 -1.42
C GLY A 28 20.23 8.41 -2.02
N PRO A 29 19.21 7.99 -1.23
CA PRO A 29 17.86 7.75 -1.73
C PRO A 29 17.13 9.01 -2.17
N GLU A 30 17.42 10.17 -1.58
CA GLU A 30 16.81 11.46 -1.94
C GLU A 30 17.27 11.92 -3.33
N ILE A 31 18.59 11.94 -3.57
CA ILE A 31 19.17 12.36 -4.86
C ILE A 31 18.79 11.37 -5.97
N ALA A 32 18.81 10.07 -5.68
CA ALA A 32 18.42 9.04 -6.64
C ALA A 32 16.94 9.19 -7.05
N TRP A 33 16.05 9.45 -6.09
CA TRP A 33 14.64 9.68 -6.38
C TRP A 33 14.43 10.91 -7.25
N GLU A 34 15.09 12.03 -6.92
CA GLU A 34 15.00 13.28 -7.70
C GLU A 34 15.46 13.08 -9.15
N ARG A 35 16.57 12.38 -9.37
CA ARG A 35 17.05 12.05 -10.71
C ARG A 35 16.08 11.16 -11.46
N HIS A 36 15.53 10.16 -10.76
CA HIS A 36 14.60 9.18 -11.33
C HIS A 36 13.32 9.82 -11.84
N ILE A 37 12.69 10.70 -11.05
CA ILE A 37 11.42 11.35 -11.44
C ILE A 37 11.56 12.34 -12.61
N ARG A 38 12.80 12.77 -12.92
CA ARG A 38 13.12 13.62 -14.09
C ARG A 38 13.21 12.83 -15.40
N ARG A 39 13.35 11.50 -15.37
CA ARG A 39 13.48 10.63 -16.56
C ARG A 39 12.11 10.26 -17.13
N LYS A 40 11.43 11.25 -17.73
CA LYS A 40 10.04 11.12 -18.19
C LYS A 40 9.83 9.99 -19.22
N ASP A 41 10.80 9.80 -20.12
CA ASP A 41 10.77 8.73 -21.12
C ASP A 41 10.80 7.33 -20.49
N ILE A 42 11.61 7.14 -19.44
CA ILE A 42 11.68 5.88 -18.69
C ILE A 42 10.38 5.63 -17.93
N LEU A 43 9.85 6.67 -17.25
CA LEU A 43 8.59 6.55 -16.51
C LEU A 43 7.40 6.24 -17.42
N GLN A 44 7.33 6.87 -18.59
CA GLN A 44 6.30 6.57 -19.59
C GLN A 44 6.40 5.12 -20.08
N LYS A 45 7.61 4.66 -20.45
CA LYS A 45 7.84 3.26 -20.87
C LYS A 45 7.50 2.27 -19.76
N TYR A 46 7.81 2.60 -18.51
CA TYR A 46 7.45 1.81 -17.35
C TYR A 46 5.93 1.67 -17.22
N ALA A 47 5.19 2.79 -17.24
CA ALA A 47 3.74 2.80 -17.10
C ALA A 47 3.05 2.03 -18.24
N SER A 48 3.47 2.25 -19.49
CA SER A 48 2.94 1.50 -20.64
C SER A 48 3.25 0.00 -20.56
N SER A 49 4.45 -0.38 -20.09
CA SER A 49 4.81 -1.79 -19.89
C SER A 49 3.96 -2.45 -18.80
N MET A 50 3.77 -1.76 -17.68
CA MET A 50 2.91 -2.22 -16.58
C MET A 50 1.47 -2.43 -17.03
N GLN A 51 0.91 -1.46 -17.76
CA GLN A 51 -0.43 -1.56 -18.31
C GLN A 51 -0.57 -2.77 -19.24
N LYS A 52 0.34 -2.91 -20.22
CA LYS A 52 0.28 -4.00 -21.20
C LYS A 52 0.44 -5.38 -20.56
N LEU A 53 1.37 -5.52 -19.60
CA LEU A 53 1.48 -6.75 -18.81
C LEU A 53 0.18 -7.09 -18.10
N ALA A 54 -0.43 -6.09 -17.46
CA ALA A 54 -1.65 -6.30 -16.69
C ALA A 54 -2.87 -6.63 -17.56
N THR A 55 -3.08 -5.91 -18.66
CA THR A 55 -4.30 -6.05 -19.46
C THR A 55 -4.25 -7.18 -20.48
N THR A 56 -3.07 -7.51 -21.00
CA THR A 56 -2.93 -8.53 -22.03
C THR A 56 -2.54 -9.87 -21.41
N TYR A 57 -1.42 -9.91 -20.68
CA TYR A 57 -0.87 -11.20 -20.27
C TYR A 57 -1.41 -11.69 -18.92
N TRP A 58 -1.67 -10.80 -17.97
CA TRP A 58 -2.17 -11.22 -16.66
C TRP A 58 -3.66 -11.57 -16.67
N ILE A 59 -4.49 -10.93 -17.50
CA ILE A 59 -5.92 -11.27 -17.61
C ILE A 59 -6.11 -12.63 -18.29
N GLU A 60 -5.45 -12.88 -19.42
CA GLU A 60 -5.57 -14.13 -20.18
C GLU A 60 -5.20 -15.36 -19.33
N ASN A 61 -4.16 -15.25 -18.50
CA ASN A 61 -3.73 -16.35 -17.65
C ASN A 61 -4.67 -16.63 -16.47
N ASN A 62 -5.49 -15.66 -16.05
CA ASN A 62 -6.50 -15.87 -15.00
C ASN A 62 -7.77 -16.56 -15.52
N LEU A 63 -8.09 -16.43 -16.81
CA LEU A 63 -9.25 -17.08 -17.44
C LEU A 63 -9.05 -18.58 -17.71
N ASN A 64 -7.80 -19.02 -17.90
CA ASN A 64 -7.47 -20.38 -18.34
C ASN A 64 -7.29 -21.42 -17.21
N THR A 65 -7.50 -21.06 -15.94
CA THR A 65 -7.35 -21.99 -14.81
C THR A 65 -8.68 -22.23 -14.10
N LYS A 66 -9.11 -23.50 -14.02
CA LYS A 66 -10.32 -23.96 -13.29
C LYS A 66 -10.37 -23.58 -11.79
N ASN A 67 -9.30 -23.00 -11.24
CA ASN A 67 -9.20 -22.35 -9.93
C ASN A 67 -8.70 -20.91 -10.13
N SER A 68 -9.55 -20.03 -10.64
CA SER A 68 -9.20 -18.64 -10.92
C SER A 68 -8.63 -17.99 -9.65
N THR A 69 -7.35 -17.66 -9.66
CA THR A 69 -6.76 -16.88 -8.57
C THR A 69 -7.51 -15.54 -8.53
N TYR A 70 -8.06 -15.17 -7.37
CA TYR A 70 -8.71 -13.88 -7.20
C TYR A 70 -7.74 -12.78 -7.67
N SER A 71 -8.16 -11.95 -8.63
CA SER A 71 -7.32 -10.81 -9.03
C SER A 71 -7.16 -9.91 -7.81
N ARG A 72 -6.01 -9.23 -7.69
CA ARG A 72 -5.77 -8.25 -6.61
C ARG A 72 -6.89 -7.22 -6.50
N ILE A 73 -7.43 -6.83 -7.66
CA ILE A 73 -8.52 -5.87 -7.80
C ILE A 73 -9.81 -6.44 -7.21
N GLU A 74 -10.19 -7.66 -7.59
CA GLU A 74 -11.39 -8.30 -7.05
C GLU A 74 -11.24 -8.58 -5.54
N TRP A 75 -10.05 -8.97 -5.08
CA TRP A 75 -9.81 -9.16 -3.67
C TRP A 75 -10.01 -7.84 -2.90
N ILE A 76 -9.42 -6.73 -3.34
CA ILE A 76 -9.61 -5.41 -2.73
C ILE A 76 -11.09 -5.01 -2.74
N LYS A 77 -11.77 -5.20 -3.87
CA LYS A 77 -13.20 -4.92 -4.03
C LYS A 77 -14.03 -5.67 -2.99
N THR A 78 -13.91 -6.99 -2.90
CA THR A 78 -14.61 -7.81 -1.91
C THR A 78 -14.28 -7.38 -0.48
N GLN A 79 -13.03 -7.03 -0.18
CA GLN A 79 -12.67 -6.55 1.16
C GLN A 79 -13.28 -5.18 1.48
N CYS A 80 -13.43 -4.30 0.50
CA CYS A 80 -14.15 -3.04 0.66
C CYS A 80 -15.65 -3.26 0.89
N GLU A 81 -16.29 -4.16 0.13
CA GLU A 81 -17.70 -4.53 0.34
C GLU A 81 -17.91 -5.06 1.76
N GLU A 82 -17.09 -6.03 2.18
CA GLU A 82 -17.17 -6.60 3.53
C GLU A 82 -16.98 -5.56 4.63
N TYR A 83 -16.05 -4.63 4.44
CA TYR A 83 -15.72 -3.65 5.45
C TYR A 83 -16.72 -2.49 5.52
N PHE A 84 -17.09 -1.89 4.38
CA PHE A 84 -17.92 -0.68 4.37
C PHE A 84 -19.42 -0.97 4.26
N LEU A 85 -19.81 -2.09 3.64
CA LEU A 85 -21.21 -2.39 3.33
C LEU A 85 -21.77 -3.51 4.21
N ASN A 86 -20.96 -4.51 4.56
CA ASN A 86 -21.42 -5.71 5.29
C ASN A 86 -21.07 -5.67 6.79
N GLY A 87 -21.07 -4.49 7.41
CA GLY A 87 -20.93 -4.34 8.87
C GLY A 87 -19.51 -4.46 9.42
N GLY A 88 -18.50 -4.63 8.56
CA GLY A 88 -17.11 -4.79 9.00
C GLY A 88 -16.56 -3.57 9.74
N ARG A 89 -16.91 -2.35 9.32
CA ARG A 89 -16.50 -1.09 9.98
C ARG A 89 -17.02 -1.04 11.41
N GLN A 90 -18.32 -1.27 11.62
CA GLN A 90 -18.99 -1.25 12.93
C GLN A 90 -18.41 -2.32 13.86
N LYS A 91 -18.12 -3.51 13.32
CA LYS A 91 -17.43 -4.57 14.07
C LYS A 91 -16.09 -4.10 14.62
N TYR A 92 -15.31 -3.37 13.83
CA TYR A 92 -14.02 -2.85 14.28
C TYR A 92 -14.14 -1.59 15.16
N ASP A 93 -15.15 -0.74 14.95
CA ASP A 93 -15.47 0.38 15.85
C ASP A 93 -15.72 -0.16 17.28
N LEU A 94 -16.64 -1.12 17.42
CA LEU A 94 -16.95 -1.76 18.71
C LEU A 94 -15.73 -2.47 19.32
N LYS A 95 -14.89 -3.10 18.48
CA LYS A 95 -13.65 -3.74 18.96
C LYS A 95 -12.68 -2.72 19.55
N GLU A 96 -12.53 -1.55 18.92
CA GLU A 96 -11.66 -0.49 19.42
C GLU A 96 -12.18 0.09 20.73
N GLU A 97 -13.47 0.38 20.84
CA GLU A 97 -14.10 0.84 22.09
C GLU A 97 -13.85 -0.14 23.25
N ASN A 98 -14.04 -1.43 23.02
CA ASN A 98 -13.78 -2.47 24.02
C ASN A 98 -12.31 -2.52 24.47
N ILE A 99 -11.36 -2.29 23.55
CA ILE A 99 -9.94 -2.24 23.90
C ILE A 99 -9.64 -0.95 24.65
N LYS A 100 -10.21 0.18 24.23
CA LYS A 100 -10.04 1.50 24.86
C LYS A 100 -10.53 1.48 26.32
N GLN A 101 -11.71 0.92 26.58
CA GLN A 101 -12.20 0.72 27.94
C GLN A 101 -11.25 -0.11 28.82
N LYS A 102 -10.60 -1.15 28.25
CA LYS A 102 -9.62 -1.97 28.98
C LYS A 102 -8.30 -1.23 29.22
N ILE A 103 -7.90 -0.35 28.29
CA ILE A 103 -6.77 0.55 28.47
C ILE A 103 -7.08 1.49 29.64
N ASP A 104 -8.19 2.21 29.58
CA ASP A 104 -8.55 3.24 30.56
C ASP A 104 -8.73 2.66 31.97
N LYS A 105 -9.36 1.48 32.11
CA LYS A 105 -9.46 0.76 33.39
C LYS A 105 -8.11 0.44 34.02
N TYR A 106 -7.06 0.22 33.22
CA TYR A 106 -5.71 -0.03 33.71
C TYR A 106 -4.98 1.27 34.12
N TYR A 107 -5.43 2.43 33.64
CA TYR A 107 -4.85 3.75 33.95
C TYR A 107 -5.60 4.54 35.04
N ILE A 108 -6.78 4.08 35.48
CA ILE A 108 -7.54 4.72 36.56
C ILE A 108 -7.18 4.11 37.94
N LYS A 109 -6.37 4.84 38.74
CA LYS A 109 -6.70 5.08 40.16
C LYS A 109 -7.83 6.12 40.22
N PRO A 110 -8.74 6.06 41.21
CA PRO A 110 -10.07 6.63 41.07
C PRO A 110 -10.03 8.17 41.04
N GLU A 111 -10.43 8.77 39.92
CA GLU A 111 -11.04 10.10 39.93
C GLU A 111 -11.92 10.33 38.68
N ILE A 112 -13.20 10.58 38.98
CA ILE A 112 -14.28 11.30 38.28
C ILE A 112 -14.33 11.19 36.74
N ALA A 113 -15.38 10.51 36.27
CA ALA A 113 -15.78 10.42 34.88
C ALA A 113 -16.22 11.79 34.32
N ILE A 114 -15.56 12.24 33.26
CA ILE A 114 -16.00 13.37 32.44
C ILE A 114 -16.63 12.77 31.16
N ASN A 115 -17.90 13.06 30.94
CA ASN A 115 -18.65 12.65 29.76
C ASN A 115 -18.14 13.40 28.53
N TYR A 116 -17.50 12.69 27.60
CA TYR A 116 -17.18 13.21 26.27
C TYR A 116 -18.39 13.04 25.35
N ASN A 117 -19.06 14.14 25.04
CA ASN A 117 -20.01 14.23 23.94
C ASN A 117 -19.25 14.40 22.62
N VAL A 118 -19.32 13.38 21.74
CA VAL A 118 -18.85 13.48 20.36
C VAL A 118 -19.99 14.01 19.51
N ASN A 119 -20.04 15.32 19.31
CA ASN A 119 -20.79 15.93 18.22
C ASN A 119 -19.80 16.26 17.11
N ASP A 120 -19.61 15.32 16.18
CA ASP A 120 -18.81 15.58 14.98
C ASP A 120 -19.72 16.22 13.91
N LYS A 121 -19.38 17.44 13.52
CA LYS A 121 -20.15 18.22 12.55
C LYS A 121 -19.85 17.67 11.17
N ASN A 122 -20.86 17.06 10.54
CA ASN A 122 -20.87 16.61 9.15
C ASN A 122 -20.34 17.68 8.20
N LYS A 123 -19.06 17.56 7.81
CA LYS A 123 -18.52 18.23 6.63
C LYS A 123 -19.11 17.47 5.45
N LYS A 124 -20.02 18.10 4.68
CA LYS A 124 -20.60 17.51 3.47
C LYS A 124 -19.48 17.27 2.45
N ILE A 125 -18.95 16.06 2.43
CA ILE A 125 -18.18 15.52 1.30
C ILE A 125 -19.19 15.33 0.17
N GLN A 126 -18.86 15.75 -1.05
CA GLN A 126 -19.67 15.43 -2.22
C GLN A 126 -19.61 13.91 -2.39
N THR A 127 -20.72 13.22 -2.09
CA THR A 127 -20.81 11.77 -2.27
C THR A 127 -21.46 11.46 -3.62
N PHE A 128 -20.76 10.69 -4.44
CA PHE A 128 -21.35 10.07 -5.62
C PHE A 128 -22.13 8.84 -5.19
N LYS A 129 -23.22 8.50 -5.88
CA LYS A 129 -24.04 7.34 -5.55
C LYS A 129 -23.99 6.30 -6.67
N TYR A 130 -24.07 5.02 -6.33
CA TYR A 130 -24.24 3.91 -7.28
C TYR A 130 -25.45 3.05 -6.89
N ILE A 131 -25.96 2.25 -7.84
CA ILE A 131 -27.09 1.35 -7.61
C ILE A 131 -26.56 0.00 -7.16
N ASP A 132 -26.89 -0.42 -5.93
CA ASP A 132 -26.68 -1.79 -5.49
C ASP A 132 -27.67 -2.71 -6.22
N LYS A 133 -27.17 -3.50 -7.17
CA LYS A 133 -27.97 -4.43 -7.98
C LYS A 133 -28.66 -5.51 -7.15
N ASN A 134 -28.21 -5.76 -5.91
CA ASN A 134 -28.84 -6.75 -5.03
C ASN A 134 -30.04 -6.18 -4.25
N ASN A 135 -30.12 -4.86 -4.07
CA ASN A 135 -31.12 -4.23 -3.19
C ASN A 135 -31.88 -3.04 -3.83
N GLU A 136 -31.60 -2.69 -5.09
CA GLU A 136 -32.16 -1.52 -5.80
C GLU A 136 -32.04 -0.20 -5.02
N LYS A 137 -31.02 -0.08 -4.15
CA LYS A 137 -30.77 1.10 -3.32
C LYS A 137 -29.59 1.90 -3.84
N LEU A 138 -29.73 3.23 -3.77
CA LEU A 138 -28.65 4.19 -3.99
C LEU A 138 -27.71 4.16 -2.78
N VAL A 139 -26.47 3.73 -3.00
CA VAL A 139 -25.41 3.65 -1.99
C VAL A 139 -24.32 4.65 -2.34
N ASP A 140 -23.75 5.35 -1.36
CA ASP A 140 -22.61 6.24 -1.60
C ASP A 140 -21.39 5.43 -2.06
N LYS A 141 -20.71 5.91 -3.11
CA LYS A 141 -19.45 5.35 -3.60
C LYS A 141 -18.37 5.50 -2.54
N ILE A 142 -17.50 4.50 -2.47
CA ILE A 142 -16.37 4.49 -1.55
C ILE A 142 -15.24 5.33 -2.17
N SER A 143 -14.83 6.41 -1.51
CA SER A 143 -13.70 7.21 -2.01
C SER A 143 -12.38 6.44 -1.84
N LEU A 144 -11.66 6.26 -2.96
CA LEU A 144 -10.47 5.42 -3.06
C LEU A 144 -9.32 6.20 -3.70
N LEU A 145 -8.19 6.30 -3.01
CA LEU A 145 -6.93 6.79 -3.56
C LEU A 145 -6.08 5.59 -4.00
N ASP A 146 -5.84 5.47 -5.31
CA ASP A 146 -4.98 4.45 -5.89
C ASP A 146 -3.59 5.03 -6.19
N VAL A 147 -2.58 4.64 -5.40
CA VAL A 147 -1.23 5.20 -5.46
C VAL A 147 -0.30 4.29 -6.25
N GLY A 148 0.34 4.85 -7.29
CA GLY A 148 1.09 4.06 -8.26
C GLY A 148 0.15 3.26 -9.16
N SER A 149 -0.95 3.91 -9.56
CA SER A 149 -2.08 3.27 -10.22
C SER A 149 -1.74 2.68 -11.60
N CYS A 150 -0.72 3.25 -12.26
CA CYS A 150 -0.31 3.04 -13.65
C CYS A 150 -1.43 3.34 -14.68
N TYR A 151 -2.59 2.70 -14.57
CA TYR A 151 -3.67 2.74 -15.58
C TYR A 151 -5.09 2.78 -15.01
N ASN A 152 -5.26 3.00 -13.70
CA ASN A 152 -6.57 3.07 -13.02
C ASN A 152 -7.43 1.80 -13.17
N PRO A 153 -6.98 0.65 -12.65
CA PRO A 153 -7.74 -0.60 -12.71
C PRO A 153 -9.06 -0.56 -11.93
N PHE A 154 -9.20 0.33 -10.95
CA PHE A 154 -10.42 0.44 -10.13
C PHE A 154 -11.49 1.33 -10.77
N GLY A 155 -11.13 2.18 -11.73
CA GLY A 155 -12.07 3.14 -12.34
C GLY A 155 -13.24 2.52 -13.09
N ILE A 156 -13.17 1.22 -13.41
CA ILE A 156 -14.27 0.46 -14.03
C ILE A 156 -15.30 -0.05 -13.01
N LEU A 157 -15.02 0.04 -11.71
CA LEU A 157 -15.87 -0.49 -10.66
C LEU A 157 -16.78 0.60 -10.11
N ASP A 158 -18.09 0.46 -10.33
CA ASP A 158 -19.08 1.48 -9.97
C ASP A 158 -19.12 1.83 -8.48
N MET A 159 -18.70 0.91 -7.61
CA MET A 159 -18.68 1.11 -6.16
C MET A 159 -17.63 2.12 -5.68
N PHE A 160 -16.65 2.48 -6.52
CA PHE A 160 -15.55 3.37 -6.14
C PHE A 160 -15.65 4.74 -6.81
N ASP A 161 -15.35 5.78 -6.03
CA ASP A 161 -14.95 7.09 -6.53
C ASP A 161 -13.42 7.16 -6.47
N VAL A 162 -12.77 6.95 -7.61
CA VAL A 162 -11.34 6.67 -7.69
C VAL A 162 -10.55 7.93 -8.01
N PHE A 163 -9.66 8.30 -7.10
CA PHE A 163 -8.60 9.26 -7.34
C PHE A 163 -7.29 8.51 -7.63
N ALA A 164 -6.99 8.30 -8.92
CA ALA A 164 -5.81 7.54 -9.34
C ALA A 164 -4.61 8.45 -9.59
N ILE A 165 -3.47 8.12 -9.00
CA ILE A 165 -2.22 8.88 -9.14
C ILE A 165 -1.02 8.00 -9.47
N ASP A 166 -0.07 8.53 -10.24
CA ASP A 166 1.20 7.87 -10.57
C ASP A 166 2.28 8.92 -10.92
N LEU A 167 3.55 8.54 -11.01
CA LEU A 167 4.63 9.42 -11.46
C LEU A 167 4.49 9.84 -12.92
N ASN A 168 3.79 9.04 -13.72
CA ASN A 168 3.42 9.33 -15.10
C ASN A 168 1.90 9.46 -15.23
N ASP A 169 1.41 10.57 -15.78
CA ASP A 169 -0.02 10.73 -16.05
C ASP A 169 -0.50 9.84 -17.20
N ILE A 170 -1.79 9.50 -17.15
CA ILE A 170 -2.55 9.02 -18.30
C ILE A 170 -3.74 9.96 -18.44
N PRO A 171 -3.89 10.66 -19.58
CA PRO A 171 -4.97 11.60 -19.79
C PRO A 171 -6.32 11.04 -19.34
N GLU A 172 -7.04 11.83 -18.54
CA GLU A 172 -8.39 11.54 -18.01
C GLU A 172 -8.49 10.34 -17.05
N LYS A 173 -7.43 9.56 -16.85
CA LYS A 173 -7.46 8.33 -16.04
C LYS A 173 -6.59 8.37 -14.80
N VAL A 174 -5.39 8.94 -14.91
CA VAL A 174 -4.37 8.93 -13.84
C VAL A 174 -3.67 10.29 -13.81
N LEU A 175 -3.66 10.95 -12.65
CA LEU A 175 -2.98 12.22 -12.46
C LEU A 175 -1.51 12.00 -12.10
N ARG A 176 -0.64 12.89 -12.58
CA ARG A 176 0.78 12.91 -12.23
C ARG A 176 0.97 13.34 -10.77
N CYS A 177 1.66 12.55 -9.97
CA CYS A 177 1.92 12.84 -8.57
C CYS A 177 3.19 12.15 -8.10
N ASP A 178 4.11 12.91 -7.53
CA ASP A 178 5.18 12.33 -6.71
C ASP A 178 4.64 12.15 -5.29
N PHE A 179 4.02 10.98 -5.02
CA PHE A 179 3.39 10.71 -3.73
C PHE A 179 4.38 10.82 -2.55
N LEU A 180 5.68 10.58 -2.77
CA LEU A 180 6.68 10.73 -1.73
C LEU A 180 6.83 12.19 -1.28
N ASN A 181 6.68 13.15 -2.20
CA ASN A 181 6.91 14.58 -1.97
C ASN A 181 5.65 15.46 -2.04
N VAL A 182 4.49 14.91 -2.42
CA VAL A 182 3.22 15.66 -2.50
C VAL A 182 2.85 16.27 -1.16
N GLN A 183 2.37 17.51 -1.14
CA GLN A 183 1.96 18.13 0.11
C GLN A 183 0.65 17.52 0.63
N ILE A 184 0.48 17.55 1.95
CA ILE A 184 -0.78 17.17 2.60
C ILE A 184 -1.36 18.45 3.21
N GLY A 185 -2.59 18.80 2.86
CA GLY A 185 -3.23 20.02 3.31
C GLY A 185 -4.75 19.88 3.41
N ARG A 186 -5.47 21.00 3.39
CA ARG A 186 -6.93 21.01 3.59
C ARG A 186 -7.74 20.66 2.34
N GLU A 187 -7.15 20.85 1.17
CA GLU A 187 -7.81 20.70 -0.12
C GLU A 187 -6.85 20.11 -1.16
N THR A 188 -7.41 19.58 -2.24
CA THR A 188 -6.62 19.13 -3.39
C THR A 188 -6.14 20.33 -4.17
N LEU A 189 -4.82 20.44 -4.39
CA LEU A 189 -4.24 21.43 -5.31
C LEU A 189 -3.69 20.70 -6.54
N ILE A 190 -4.18 21.10 -7.71
CA ILE A 190 -3.73 20.60 -9.00
C ILE A 190 -3.02 21.78 -9.72
N SER A 191 -1.94 21.48 -10.44
CA SER A 191 -1.24 22.42 -11.31
C SER A 191 -2.17 23.07 -12.35
N ASN A 192 -1.73 24.20 -12.90
CA ASN A 192 -2.49 24.95 -13.91
C ASN A 192 -2.80 24.13 -15.18
N ASP A 193 -1.92 23.20 -15.54
CA ASP A 193 -2.12 22.28 -16.67
C ASP A 193 -3.13 21.16 -16.36
N LYS A 194 -3.63 21.08 -15.12
CA LYS A 194 -4.59 20.09 -14.61
C LYS A 194 -4.10 18.64 -14.57
N TYR A 195 -2.83 18.39 -14.86
CA TYR A 195 -2.29 17.02 -14.91
C TYR A 195 -1.53 16.62 -13.65
N GLN A 196 -1.01 17.57 -12.86
CA GLN A 196 -0.16 17.28 -11.71
C GLN A 196 -0.82 17.64 -10.37
N VAL A 197 -0.84 16.69 -9.45
CA VAL A 197 -1.24 16.89 -8.06
C VAL A 197 -0.06 17.48 -7.28
N LEU A 198 -0.29 18.64 -6.68
CA LEU A 198 0.68 19.35 -5.84
C LEU A 198 0.40 19.15 -4.35
N GLN A 199 -0.89 19.02 -4.01
CA GLN A 199 -1.36 18.77 -2.64
C GLN A 199 -2.55 17.82 -2.64
N LEU A 200 -2.58 16.91 -1.67
CA LEU A 200 -3.72 16.04 -1.38
C LEU A 200 -4.39 16.44 -0.06
N PRO A 201 -5.72 16.28 0.07
CA PRO A 201 -6.47 16.69 1.24
C PRO A 201 -6.36 15.65 2.37
N GLU A 202 -6.07 16.11 3.59
CA GLU A 202 -6.05 15.28 4.79
C GLU A 202 -7.44 14.72 5.12
N ASN A 203 -7.47 13.56 5.79
CA ASN A 203 -8.69 12.94 6.33
C ASN A 203 -9.87 12.83 5.33
N THR A 204 -9.59 12.57 4.05
CA THR A 204 -10.59 12.63 2.98
C THR A 204 -10.93 11.26 2.40
N PHE A 205 -9.94 10.38 2.24
CA PHE A 205 -10.15 9.11 1.55
C PHE A 205 -10.63 8.01 2.50
N GLN A 206 -11.59 7.20 2.07
CA GLN A 206 -12.00 6.00 2.83
C GLN A 206 -11.00 4.86 2.65
N VAL A 207 -10.41 4.77 1.46
CA VAL A 207 -9.47 3.73 1.07
C VAL A 207 -8.22 4.35 0.48
N VAL A 208 -7.05 3.85 0.88
CA VAL A 208 -5.77 4.08 0.18
C VAL A 208 -5.22 2.73 -0.23
N VAL A 209 -4.78 2.60 -1.48
CA VAL A 209 -4.24 1.35 -2.01
C VAL A 209 -2.76 1.50 -2.35
N PHE A 210 -1.92 0.68 -1.73
CA PHE A 210 -0.53 0.43 -2.14
C PHE A 210 -0.44 -0.97 -2.75
N SER A 211 -0.67 -1.08 -4.06
CA SER A 211 -0.55 -2.35 -4.79
C SER A 211 0.83 -2.48 -5.41
N LEU A 212 1.73 -3.22 -4.76
CA LEU A 212 3.16 -3.33 -5.10
C LEU A 212 3.95 -2.01 -5.05
N PHE A 213 3.31 -0.91 -4.66
CA PHE A 213 3.88 0.43 -4.61
C PHE A 213 5.10 0.52 -3.68
N LEU A 214 5.05 -0.12 -2.51
CA LEU A 214 6.17 -0.06 -1.56
C LEU A 214 7.47 -0.68 -2.14
N GLU A 215 7.35 -1.64 -3.05
CA GLU A 215 8.51 -2.26 -3.70
C GLU A 215 9.20 -1.35 -4.71
N TYR A 216 8.51 -0.30 -5.15
CA TYR A 216 9.06 0.72 -6.03
C TYR A 216 10.08 1.60 -5.32
N LEU A 217 9.84 1.91 -4.05
CA LEU A 217 10.63 2.87 -3.29
C LEU A 217 11.98 2.27 -2.86
N PRO A 218 13.10 2.97 -3.11
CA PRO A 218 14.42 2.38 -2.96
C PRO A 218 14.89 2.23 -1.51
N CYS A 219 14.27 2.92 -0.54
CA CYS A 219 14.68 2.80 0.87
C CYS A 219 13.51 2.63 1.87
N PRO A 220 13.77 2.01 3.04
CA PRO A 220 12.77 1.78 4.09
C PRO A 220 12.11 3.05 4.63
N LYS A 221 12.87 4.15 4.74
CA LYS A 221 12.39 5.43 5.27
C LYS A 221 11.40 6.10 4.33
N GLN A 222 11.64 6.05 3.02
CA GLN A 222 10.70 6.56 2.02
C GLN A 222 9.37 5.77 2.04
N ARG A 223 9.44 4.44 2.19
CA ARG A 223 8.24 3.60 2.37
C ARG A 223 7.44 3.99 3.62
N TYR A 224 8.13 4.24 4.73
CA TYR A 224 7.49 4.75 5.95
C TYR A 224 6.83 6.12 5.72
N ILE A 225 7.50 7.07 5.06
CA ILE A 225 6.94 8.39 4.73
C ILE A 225 5.63 8.24 3.94
N CYS A 226 5.60 7.34 2.95
CA CYS A 226 4.39 7.04 2.20
C CYS A 226 3.28 6.45 3.09
N CYS A 227 3.60 5.51 3.99
CA CYS A 227 2.63 4.99 4.95
C CYS A 227 2.10 6.06 5.92
N LYS A 228 2.95 7.00 6.35
CA LYS A 228 2.53 8.16 7.15
C LYS A 228 1.59 9.07 6.36
N LYS A 229 1.90 9.38 5.10
CA LYS A 229 1.00 10.15 4.23
C LYS A 229 -0.34 9.44 4.06
N ALA A 230 -0.35 8.14 3.82
CA ALA A 230 -1.59 7.37 3.78
C ALA A 230 -2.41 7.49 5.09
N TYR A 231 -1.74 7.48 6.25
CA TYR A 231 -2.40 7.74 7.53
C TYR A 231 -3.02 9.15 7.59
N ASP A 232 -2.30 10.17 7.13
CA ASP A 232 -2.76 11.57 7.16
C ASP A 232 -3.93 11.80 6.17
N LEU A 233 -3.94 11.08 5.04
CA LEU A 233 -4.96 11.16 3.98
C LEU A 233 -6.25 10.38 4.27
N LEU A 234 -6.14 9.28 5.01
CA LEU A 234 -7.30 8.46 5.37
C LEU A 234 -8.18 9.19 6.38
N GLN A 235 -9.50 9.13 6.20
CA GLN A 235 -10.44 9.46 7.28
C GLN A 235 -10.28 8.47 8.46
N THR A 236 -10.77 8.86 9.63
CA THR A 236 -10.91 7.93 10.77
C THR A 236 -11.73 6.71 10.37
N SER A 237 -11.29 5.52 10.80
CA SER A 237 -11.85 4.23 10.38
C SER A 237 -11.66 3.88 8.90
N GLY A 238 -10.93 4.69 8.13
CA GLY A 238 -10.50 4.35 6.77
C GLY A 238 -9.47 3.21 6.75
N ILE A 239 -9.29 2.58 5.59
CA ILE A 239 -8.41 1.42 5.42
C ILE A 239 -7.31 1.65 4.39
N LEU A 240 -6.09 1.26 4.75
CA LEU A 240 -4.93 1.14 3.89
C LEU A 240 -4.77 -0.32 3.46
N PHE A 241 -4.79 -0.56 2.15
CA PHE A 241 -4.37 -1.82 1.56
C PHE A 241 -2.88 -1.77 1.26
N ILE A 242 -2.16 -2.81 1.68
CA ILE A 242 -0.78 -3.05 1.25
C ILE A 242 -0.75 -4.43 0.59
N ILE A 243 -0.49 -4.45 -0.71
CA ILE A 243 -0.23 -5.68 -1.46
C ILE A 243 1.24 -5.71 -1.80
N SER A 244 1.94 -6.76 -1.42
CA SER A 244 3.38 -6.93 -1.62
C SER A 244 3.65 -8.32 -2.19
N PRO A 245 4.67 -8.53 -3.05
CA PRO A 245 4.94 -9.85 -3.59
C PRO A 245 5.38 -10.83 -2.50
N ASP A 246 5.02 -12.09 -2.67
CA ASP A 246 5.51 -13.17 -1.82
C ASP A 246 6.93 -13.57 -2.22
N SER A 247 7.73 -13.98 -1.24
CA SER A 247 9.00 -14.63 -1.48
C SER A 247 8.77 -16.14 -1.69
N LYS A 248 9.62 -16.79 -2.50
CA LYS A 248 9.54 -18.24 -2.77
C LYS A 248 9.62 -19.14 -1.53
N HIS A 249 10.15 -18.64 -0.42
CA HIS A 249 10.34 -19.42 0.81
C HIS A 249 9.21 -19.20 1.82
N VAL A 250 8.56 -20.30 2.22
CA VAL A 250 7.52 -20.30 3.26
C VAL A 250 8.11 -19.73 4.56
N GLY A 251 7.50 -18.65 5.07
CA GLY A 251 7.89 -18.04 6.34
C GLY A 251 9.04 -17.02 6.27
N ALA A 252 9.72 -16.85 5.12
CA ALA A 252 10.82 -15.89 4.99
C ALA A 252 10.38 -14.45 5.29
N ASN A 253 9.17 -14.08 4.88
CA ASN A 253 8.64 -12.73 5.10
C ASN A 253 7.94 -12.54 6.46
N ALA A 254 7.81 -13.58 7.29
CA ALA A 254 7.01 -13.48 8.52
C ALA A 254 7.53 -12.41 9.50
N LYS A 255 8.87 -12.31 9.64
CA LYS A 255 9.50 -11.27 10.48
C LYS A 255 9.31 -9.87 9.90
N ILE A 256 9.41 -9.73 8.58
CA ILE A 256 9.20 -8.47 7.85
C ILE A 256 7.74 -8.01 8.01
N ILE A 257 6.77 -8.88 7.77
CA ILE A 257 5.36 -8.55 7.95
C ILE A 257 5.04 -8.21 9.41
N LYS A 258 5.71 -8.86 10.38
CA LYS A 258 5.59 -8.49 11.80
C LYS A 258 6.18 -7.11 12.10
N SER A 259 7.32 -6.75 11.52
CA SER A 259 7.90 -5.41 11.68
C SER A 259 7.03 -4.32 11.04
N TRP A 260 6.39 -4.59 9.90
CA TRP A 260 5.42 -3.67 9.29
C TRP A 260 4.27 -3.41 10.24
N ARG A 261 3.69 -4.48 10.81
CA ARG A 261 2.62 -4.34 11.79
C ARG A 261 3.08 -3.50 12.99
N TYR A 262 4.30 -3.71 13.47
CA TYR A 262 4.84 -2.93 14.59
C TYR A 262 4.91 -1.43 14.25
N VAL A 263 5.57 -1.08 13.16
CA VAL A 263 5.77 0.30 12.71
C VAL A 263 4.43 0.99 12.42
N LEU A 264 3.54 0.33 11.67
CA LEU A 264 2.23 0.88 11.35
C LEU A 264 1.33 1.01 12.59
N SER A 265 1.43 0.09 13.57
CA SER A 265 0.75 0.24 14.85
C SER A 265 1.25 1.41 15.68
N LYS A 266 2.53 1.78 15.59
CA LYS A 266 3.06 3.02 16.20
C LYS A 266 2.51 4.29 15.54
N LEU A 267 2.30 4.26 14.22
CA LEU A 267 1.62 5.36 13.50
C LEU A 267 0.17 5.55 13.93
N GLY A 268 -0.54 4.46 14.23
CA GLY A 268 -1.96 4.48 14.61
C GLY A 268 -2.83 3.53 13.79
N PHE A 269 -2.22 2.60 13.05
CA PHE A 269 -2.93 1.59 12.29
C PHE A 269 -3.11 0.28 13.06
N MET A 270 -4.32 -0.27 13.03
CA MET A 270 -4.58 -1.65 13.44
C MET A 270 -4.63 -2.55 12.22
N ARG A 271 -3.82 -3.62 12.18
CA ARG A 271 -3.98 -4.66 11.15
C ARG A 271 -5.28 -5.42 11.39
N ILE A 272 -6.20 -5.34 10.43
CA ILE A 272 -7.51 -6.01 10.50
C ILE A 272 -7.56 -7.27 9.65
N LYS A 273 -6.72 -7.38 8.61
CA LYS A 273 -6.61 -8.59 7.81
C LYS A 273 -5.18 -8.82 7.31
N TYR A 274 -4.83 -10.09 7.18
CA TYR A 274 -3.66 -10.59 6.48
C TYR A 274 -4.08 -11.87 5.76
N GLU A 275 -3.83 -11.93 4.47
CA GLU A 275 -4.13 -13.08 3.63
C GLU A 275 -2.96 -13.30 2.67
N LYS A 276 -2.50 -14.55 2.56
CA LYS A 276 -1.46 -14.93 1.61
C LYS A 276 -2.14 -15.57 0.40
N LEU A 277 -2.04 -14.93 -0.76
CA LEU A 277 -2.41 -15.53 -2.04
C LEU A 277 -1.15 -16.11 -2.69
N ARG A 278 -1.32 -16.82 -3.82
CA ARG A 278 -0.27 -17.65 -4.45
C ARG A 278 1.09 -16.95 -4.60
N HIS A 279 1.09 -15.66 -4.92
CA HIS A 279 2.33 -14.89 -5.20
C HIS A 279 2.38 -13.53 -4.49
N ILE A 280 1.46 -13.26 -3.56
CA ILE A 280 1.33 -11.95 -2.92
C ILE A 280 0.84 -12.06 -1.47
N HIS A 281 1.34 -11.16 -0.64
CA HIS A 281 0.82 -10.84 0.68
C HIS A 281 -0.21 -9.72 0.56
N CYS A 282 -1.39 -9.94 1.11
CA CYS A 282 -2.48 -8.98 1.10
C CYS A 282 -2.79 -8.54 2.53
N LEU A 283 -2.54 -7.27 2.85
CA LEU A 283 -2.71 -6.72 4.19
C LEU A 283 -3.72 -5.58 4.19
N ILE A 284 -4.52 -5.52 5.25
CA ILE A 284 -5.43 -4.40 5.49
C ILE A 284 -5.14 -3.81 6.86
N PHE A 285 -4.88 -2.51 6.87
CA PHE A 285 -4.64 -1.71 8.05
C PHE A 285 -5.72 -0.65 8.18
N ARG A 286 -6.37 -0.59 9.33
CA ARG A 286 -7.39 0.40 9.63
C ARG A 286 -6.79 1.56 10.42
N LYS A 287 -7.06 2.80 10.01
CA LYS A 287 -6.76 3.99 10.81
C LYS A 287 -7.67 3.99 12.03
N CYS A 288 -7.10 3.76 13.22
CA CYS A 288 -7.88 3.65 14.44
C CYS A 288 -8.54 4.98 14.83
N ILE A 289 -9.71 4.87 15.46
CA ILE A 289 -10.37 5.98 16.16
C ILE A 289 -9.48 6.39 17.34
N PHE A 290 -8.97 5.40 18.07
CA PHE A 290 -8.11 5.61 19.23
C PHE A 290 -6.69 5.15 18.93
N LYS A 291 -5.75 6.10 18.79
CA LYS A 291 -4.35 5.79 18.45
C LYS A 291 -3.69 4.85 19.46
N ASP A 292 -4.01 5.00 20.74
CA ASP A 292 -3.51 4.14 21.82
C ASP A 292 -3.97 2.67 21.70
N VAL A 293 -5.14 2.42 21.12
CA VAL A 293 -5.61 1.06 20.79
C VAL A 293 -4.69 0.40 19.76
N ALA A 294 -4.29 1.13 18.72
CA ALA A 294 -3.33 0.63 17.73
C ALA A 294 -1.96 0.38 18.37
N THR A 295 -1.43 1.38 19.11
CA THR A 295 -0.08 1.31 19.69
C THR A 295 0.04 0.28 20.81
N ARG A 296 -1.07 -0.08 21.48
CA ARG A 296 -1.10 -1.14 22.50
C ARG A 296 -0.55 -2.46 21.98
N TRP A 297 -0.89 -2.86 20.75
CA TRP A 297 -0.38 -4.11 20.20
C TRP A 297 1.15 -4.11 20.13
N ALA A 298 1.75 -3.02 19.64
CA ALA A 298 3.19 -2.84 19.53
C ALA A 298 3.86 -2.82 20.92
N THR A 299 3.25 -2.16 21.90
CA THR A 299 3.74 -2.05 23.28
C THR A 299 3.78 -3.40 24.00
N LEU A 300 2.86 -4.32 23.66
CA LEU A 300 2.82 -5.67 24.22
C LEU A 300 3.82 -6.65 23.56
N GLN A 301 4.48 -6.26 22.47
CA GLN A 301 5.45 -7.14 21.82
C GLN A 301 6.78 -7.15 22.58
N LYS A 302 7.26 -8.36 22.91
CA LYS A 302 8.66 -8.57 23.28
C LYS A 302 9.48 -8.67 22.00
N LEU A 303 10.26 -7.65 21.71
CA LEU A 303 11.09 -7.58 20.51
C LEU A 303 12.57 -7.80 20.86
N PRO A 304 13.36 -8.42 19.98
CA PRO A 304 14.79 -8.54 20.20
C PRO A 304 15.44 -7.15 20.10
N GLN A 305 16.23 -6.75 21.10
CA GLN A 305 16.86 -5.42 21.15
C GLN A 305 17.81 -5.15 19.97
N ASN A 306 18.38 -6.21 19.39
CA ASN A 306 19.39 -6.10 18.33
C ASN A 306 18.89 -6.57 16.95
N ASP A 307 17.59 -6.77 16.77
CA ASP A 307 17.06 -7.16 15.46
C ASP A 307 16.93 -5.92 14.56
N PRO A 308 17.65 -5.85 13.41
CA PRO A 308 17.69 -4.68 12.53
C PRO A 308 16.30 -4.19 12.08
N LEU A 309 15.32 -5.10 12.02
CA LEU A 309 13.94 -4.80 11.64
C LEU A 309 13.21 -3.90 12.65
N TYR A 310 13.70 -3.82 13.88
CA TYR A 310 13.06 -3.08 14.98
C TYR A 310 13.94 -1.99 15.58
N LEU A 311 15.15 -1.76 15.04
CA LEU A 311 16.06 -0.69 15.49
C LEU A 311 15.49 0.70 15.24
N ASN A 312 14.65 0.84 14.21
CA ASN A 312 14.07 2.12 13.82
C ASN A 312 12.56 1.96 13.57
N ASP A 313 11.75 2.76 14.27
CA ASP A 313 10.30 2.77 14.17
C ASP A 313 9.76 3.64 13.01
N ILE A 314 10.66 4.21 12.19
CA ILE A 314 10.36 4.96 10.97
C ILE A 314 10.87 4.28 9.69
N SER A 315 10.98 2.95 9.70
CA SER A 315 11.45 2.15 8.56
C SER A 315 10.50 1.00 8.23
N ILE A 316 10.04 0.91 6.98
CA ILE A 316 9.29 -0.24 6.47
C ILE A 316 10.21 -1.04 5.56
N TYR A 317 10.75 -2.17 6.01
CA TYR A 317 11.72 -2.99 5.27
C TYR A 317 11.09 -3.97 4.29
N ILE A 318 11.72 -4.28 3.18
CA ILE A 318 11.29 -5.31 2.22
C ILE A 318 12.40 -6.37 2.13
N PRO A 319 12.13 -7.57 1.59
CA PRO A 319 13.16 -8.62 1.51
C PRO A 319 14.46 -8.19 0.83
N GLN A 320 14.38 -7.26 -0.12
CA GLN A 320 15.52 -6.73 -0.88
C GLN A 320 16.45 -5.85 -0.03
N ASP A 321 15.99 -5.27 1.09
CA ASP A 321 16.85 -4.46 1.96
C ASP A 321 17.75 -5.33 2.82
N LEU A 322 17.24 -6.47 3.27
CA LEU A 322 17.93 -7.31 4.25
C LEU A 322 19.13 -8.02 3.64
N ARG A 323 19.08 -8.33 2.34
CA ARG A 323 20.24 -8.86 1.61
C ARG A 323 21.46 -7.97 1.80
N LYS A 324 21.29 -6.64 1.64
CA LYS A 324 22.37 -5.67 1.85
C LYS A 324 22.92 -5.65 3.27
N ILE A 325 22.04 -5.73 4.28
CA ILE A 325 22.47 -5.78 5.69
C ILE A 325 23.31 -7.04 5.95
N PHE A 326 22.93 -8.18 5.38
CA PHE A 326 23.70 -9.41 5.51
C PHE A 326 24.98 -9.43 4.67
N ASP A 327 24.99 -8.74 3.52
CA ASP A 327 26.17 -8.60 2.65
C ASP A 327 27.21 -7.65 3.26
N GLU A 328 26.80 -6.54 3.88
CA GLU A 328 27.67 -5.64 4.66
C GLU A 328 28.28 -6.35 5.89
N ILE A 329 27.57 -7.33 6.48
CA ILE A 329 28.09 -8.20 7.55
C ILE A 329 29.02 -9.30 7.00
N LYS A 330 28.89 -9.65 5.71
CA LYS A 330 29.63 -10.73 5.03
C LYS A 330 30.78 -10.26 4.13
N GLU A 331 31.29 -9.03 4.28
CA GLU A 331 32.53 -8.58 3.61
C GLU A 331 33.82 -9.29 4.11
N GLN A 332 33.74 -10.61 4.35
CA GLN A 332 34.81 -11.57 4.13
C GLN A 332 34.28 -12.79 3.35
N LYS A 333 33.81 -12.55 2.12
CA LYS A 333 34.12 -13.33 0.90
C LYS A 333 33.18 -12.87 -0.21
N LYS A 334 33.80 -12.40 -1.31
CA LYS A 334 33.16 -12.20 -2.61
C LYS A 334 32.33 -13.43 -2.96
N GLU A 335 31.08 -13.23 -3.38
CA GLU A 335 30.53 -13.86 -4.57
C GLU A 335 29.14 -13.30 -4.95
N GLU A 336 29.03 -13.06 -6.25
CA GLU A 336 27.87 -12.94 -7.15
C GLU A 336 26.48 -12.51 -6.64
N TYR A 337 26.05 -11.40 -7.24
CA TYR A 337 24.68 -10.86 -7.27
C TYR A 337 23.65 -11.91 -7.71
N ASP A 338 22.73 -12.29 -6.83
CA ASP A 338 21.55 -13.07 -7.24
C ASP A 338 20.36 -12.16 -7.59
N MET A 339 20.38 -11.67 -8.84
CA MET A 339 19.29 -10.96 -9.52
C MET A 339 18.04 -11.84 -9.74
N ASN A 340 18.08 -13.14 -9.44
CA ASN A 340 17.02 -14.10 -9.78
C ASN A 340 15.79 -14.06 -8.85
N GLU A 341 15.85 -13.40 -7.69
CA GLU A 341 14.69 -13.34 -6.79
C GLU A 341 13.75 -12.17 -7.11
N ILE A 342 14.27 -11.02 -7.56
CA ILE A 342 13.46 -9.98 -8.22
C ILE A 342 12.89 -10.54 -9.53
N MET A 343 13.70 -11.36 -10.23
CA MET A 343 13.28 -12.07 -11.43
C MET A 343 12.03 -12.91 -11.18
N SER A 344 11.88 -13.59 -10.04
CA SER A 344 10.65 -14.33 -9.75
C SER A 344 9.48 -13.48 -9.29
N MET A 345 9.68 -12.39 -8.54
CA MET A 345 8.56 -11.58 -8.03
C MET A 345 7.73 -10.89 -9.12
N PHE A 346 8.35 -10.56 -10.27
CA PHE A 346 7.65 -10.03 -11.45
C PHE A 346 7.33 -11.09 -12.50
N ASN A 347 8.08 -12.20 -12.55
CA ASN A 347 7.75 -13.32 -13.43
C ASN A 347 6.63 -14.22 -12.86
N GLU A 348 6.30 -14.14 -11.56
CA GLU A 348 5.28 -14.97 -10.91
C GLU A 348 3.91 -14.29 -10.76
N LEU A 349 3.70 -13.14 -11.38
CA LEU A 349 2.35 -12.65 -11.68
C LEU A 349 1.93 -13.23 -13.04
N PRO A 350 0.74 -13.83 -13.10
CA PRO A 350 0.54 -15.22 -13.47
C PRO A 350 1.48 -15.69 -14.60
N PHE A 351 2.55 -16.40 -14.24
CA PHE A 351 3.14 -17.40 -15.13
C PHE A 351 3.43 -18.65 -14.30
N GLN A 352 2.90 -19.77 -14.78
CA GLN A 352 3.29 -21.09 -14.31
C GLN A 352 4.75 -21.33 -14.68
N GLN A 353 5.57 -21.72 -13.70
CA GLN A 353 6.61 -22.70 -13.97
C GLN A 353 5.99 -24.06 -13.63
N ILE A 354 6.10 -24.97 -14.60
CA ILE A 354 5.57 -26.34 -14.59
C ILE A 354 6.04 -27.08 -13.34
#